data_AF-A0A1Y3NUV6-F1
#
_entry.id   AF-A0A1Y3NUV6-F1
#
_cell.length_a   1.000
_cell.length_b   1.000
_cell.length_c   1.000
_cell.angle_alpha   90.00
_cell.angle_beta   90.00
_cell.angle_gamma   90.00
#
_symmetry.space_group_name_H-M   'P 1'
#
loop_
_entity.id
_entity.type
_entity.pdbx_description
1 polymer ?
#
loop_
_entity_poly.entity_id
_entity_poly.type
_entity_poly.pdbx_seq_one_letter_code
_entity_poly.pdbx_strand_id
1 'polypeptide(L)'
;MSRNLVEHTITYSSASANSVKLVGNFGNWTGCVDMEKKKSEDTDDCMNHYHSRVFVPKGCTIQYKFFVNNKHWGFDPYIASTVDDDGLCNVYLMVQVS
;
A
#
# COMPACT_ATOMS: atom_id res chain seq x y z
N MET A 1 25.02 13.27 1.73
CA MET A 1 24.61 12.30 0.69
C MET A 1 23.10 12.46 0.47
N SER A 2 22.67 13.01 -0.66
CA SER A 2 21.23 13.04 -0.99
C SER A 2 20.75 11.63 -1.24
N ARG A 3 19.85 11.13 -0.39
CA ARG A 3 19.14 9.88 -0.66
C ARG A 3 18.30 10.12 -1.92
N ASN A 4 18.61 9.41 -3.01
CA ASN A 4 17.85 9.48 -4.25
C ASN A 4 16.49 8.80 -3.99
N LEU A 5 15.49 9.58 -3.60
CA LEU A 5 14.13 9.10 -3.35
C LEU A 5 13.39 8.98 -4.68
N VAL A 6 12.66 7.88 -4.86
CA VAL A 6 11.75 7.64 -5.97
C VAL A 6 10.33 7.61 -5.45
N GLU A 7 9.44 8.29 -6.16
CA GLU A 7 8.01 8.22 -5.89
C GLU A 7 7.45 6.89 -6.43
N HIS A 8 6.76 6.15 -5.58
CA HIS A 8 5.98 4.98 -5.96
C HIS A 8 4.52 5.20 -5.60
N THR A 9 3.64 4.93 -6.55
CA THR A 9 2.19 4.93 -6.30
C THR A 9 1.77 3.52 -5.91
N ILE A 10 1.26 3.37 -4.69
CA ILE A 10 0.63 2.14 -4.20
C ILE A 10 -0.87 2.30 -4.38
N THR A 11 -1.51 1.32 -4.99
CA THR A 11 -2.95 1.30 -5.25
C THR A 11 -3.61 0.16 -4.49
N TYR A 12 -4.87 0.33 -4.15
CA TYR A 12 -5.68 -0.71 -3.54
C TYR A 12 -7.12 -0.62 -4.05
N SER A 13 -7.73 -1.75 -4.38
CA SER A 13 -9.10 -1.81 -4.91
C SER A 13 -9.96 -2.73 -4.06
N SER A 14 -11.15 -2.28 -3.66
CA SER A 14 -12.09 -3.11 -2.90
C SER A 14 -13.53 -2.62 -3.06
N ALA A 15 -14.46 -3.56 -3.27
CA ALA A 15 -15.89 -3.28 -3.37
C ALA A 15 -16.48 -2.71 -2.06
N SER A 16 -15.87 -2.99 -0.91
CA SER A 16 -16.43 -2.69 0.43
C SER A 16 -15.57 -1.76 1.30
N ALA A 17 -14.41 -1.34 0.81
CA ALA A 17 -13.55 -0.40 1.54
C ALA A 17 -14.13 1.02 1.47
N ASN A 18 -14.34 1.62 2.65
CA ASN A 18 -14.75 3.02 2.84
C ASN A 18 -13.58 3.91 3.28
N SER A 19 -12.54 3.31 3.86
CA SER A 19 -11.28 3.96 4.19
C SER A 19 -10.15 2.94 4.13
N VAL A 20 -9.00 3.36 3.61
CA VAL A 20 -7.81 2.50 3.57
C VAL A 20 -6.63 3.29 4.08
N LYS A 21 -5.88 2.68 5.00
CA LYS A 21 -4.60 3.20 5.47
C LYS A 21 -3.49 2.29 5.02
N LEU A 22 -2.38 2.89 4.60
CA LEU A 22 -1.16 2.20 4.28
C LEU A 22 -0.25 2.22 5.53
N VAL A 23 0.10 1.04 6.02
CA VAL A 23 1.01 0.87 7.16
C VAL A 23 2.22 0.11 6.66
N GLY A 24 3.43 0.58 6.97
CA GLY A 24 4.63 -0.11 6.51
C GLY A 24 5.89 0.29 7.25
N ASN A 25 7.00 -0.31 6.83
CA ASN A 25 8.31 -0.08 7.43
C ASN A 25 8.80 1.37 7.25
N PHE A 26 8.34 2.09 6.23
CA PHE A 26 8.61 3.51 6.02
C PHE A 26 8.04 4.41 7.12
N GLY A 27 7.06 3.93 7.90
CA GLY A 27 6.50 4.58 9.08
C GLY A 27 6.87 3.88 10.40
N ASN A 28 7.90 3.03 10.39
CA ASN A 28 8.30 2.16 11.50
C ASN A 28 7.16 1.27 12.04
N TRP A 29 6.16 0.92 11.21
CA TRP A 29 4.96 0.17 11.61
C TRP A 29 4.05 0.83 12.66
N THR A 30 4.46 1.95 13.25
CA THR A 30 3.68 2.75 14.20
C THR A 30 2.90 3.87 13.52
N GLY A 31 3.41 4.36 12.39
CA GLY A 31 2.77 5.36 11.54
C GLY A 31 1.89 4.73 10.46
N CYS A 32 0.87 5.46 10.04
CA CYS A 32 0.02 5.09 8.91
C CYS A 32 -0.17 6.30 7.98
N VAL A 33 -0.42 6.02 6.71
CA VAL A 33 -0.74 7.02 5.68
C VAL A 33 -2.15 6.75 5.20
N ASP A 34 -3.06 7.71 5.35
CA ASP A 34 -4.39 7.62 4.75
C ASP A 34 -4.28 7.60 3.23
N MET A 35 -4.94 6.64 2.58
CA MET A 35 -4.98 6.54 1.13
C MET A 35 -6.12 7.38 0.56
N GLU A 36 -5.86 8.05 -0.56
CA GLU A 36 -6.84 8.86 -1.26
C GLU A 36 -7.73 7.96 -2.11
N LYS A 37 -9.06 8.10 -1.95
CA LYS A 37 -10.02 7.43 -2.83
C LYS A 37 -10.02 8.13 -4.19
N LYS A 38 -9.77 7.40 -5.28
CA LYS A 38 -10.00 7.92 -6.63
C LYS A 38 -11.48 8.26 -6.77
N LYS A 39 -11.77 9.46 -7.26
CA LYS A 39 -13.10 9.78 -7.76
C LYS A 39 -13.28 8.99 -9.05
N SER A 40 -14.07 7.92 -9.00
CA SER A 40 -14.40 7.18 -10.22
C SER A 40 -15.30 8.06 -11.08
N GLU A 41 -14.88 8.34 -12.32
CA GLU A 41 -15.77 8.87 -13.36
C GLU A 41 -16.44 7.74 -14.14
N ASP A 42 -15.90 6.51 -14.04
CA ASP A 42 -16.48 5.30 -14.63
C ASP A 42 -17.53 4.71 -13.69
N THR A 43 -18.78 4.72 -14.14
CA THR A 43 -19.95 4.22 -13.39
C THR A 43 -20.07 2.70 -13.38
N ASP A 44 -19.26 2.01 -14.19
CA ASP A 44 -19.32 0.55 -14.36
C ASP A 44 -18.34 -0.22 -13.45
N ASP A 45 -17.44 0.49 -12.75
CA ASP A 45 -16.58 -0.17 -11.77
C ASP A 45 -17.27 -0.24 -10.40
N CYS A 46 -17.64 -1.45 -9.99
CA CYS A 46 -18.19 -1.74 -8.67
C CYS A 46 -17.15 -1.67 -7.53
N MET A 47 -15.90 -1.28 -7.83
CA MET A 47 -14.80 -1.22 -6.88
C MET A 47 -14.50 0.22 -6.42
N ASN A 48 -14.12 0.35 -5.15
CA ASN A 48 -13.51 1.57 -4.65
C ASN A 48 -12.00 1.49 -4.83
N HIS A 49 -11.44 2.38 -5.63
CA HIS A 49 -10.00 2.49 -5.83
C HIS A 49 -9.39 3.52 -4.91
N TYR A 50 -8.30 3.15 -4.27
CA TYR A 50 -7.49 3.98 -3.38
C TYR A 50 -6.07 4.06 -3.91
N HIS A 51 -5.40 5.17 -3.68
CA HIS A 51 -3.98 5.32 -3.96
C HIS A 51 -3.25 6.14 -2.90
N SER A 52 -1.95 5.89 -2.76
CA SER A 52 -1.05 6.74 -1.98
C SER A 52 0.32 6.78 -2.64
N ARG A 53 1.01 7.91 -2.49
CA ARG A 53 2.37 8.11 -3.00
C ARG A 53 3.35 7.95 -1.85
N VAL A 54 4.31 7.05 -2.00
CA VAL A 54 5.38 6.84 -1.04
C VAL A 54 6.71 7.17 -1.69
N PHE A 55 7.57 7.89 -0.97
CA PHE A 55 8.91 8.23 -1.42
C PHE A 55 9.91 7.27 -0.79
N VAL A 56 10.52 6.42 -1.61
CA VAL A 56 11.41 5.35 -1.15
C VAL A 56 12.81 5.56 -1.71
N PRO A 57 13.88 5.40 -0.91
CA PRO A 57 15.23 5.43 -1.46
C PRO A 57 15.43 4.34 -2.52
N LYS A 58 16.08 4.68 -3.64
CA LYS A 58 16.46 3.69 -4.67
C LYS A 58 17.23 2.53 -4.05
N GLY A 59 16.88 1.30 -4.46
CA GLY A 59 17.53 0.08 -3.98
C GLY A 59 17.08 -0.38 -2.60
N CYS A 60 16.07 0.26 -1.99
CA CYS A 60 15.45 -0.22 -0.76
C CYS A 60 14.21 -1.06 -1.04
N THR A 61 13.97 -2.06 -0.21
CA THR A 61 12.71 -2.80 -0.19
C THR A 61 11.79 -2.18 0.85
N ILE A 62 10.52 -1.97 0.49
CA ILE A 62 9.49 -1.60 1.46
C ILE A 62 8.54 -2.76 1.69
N GLN A 63 8.10 -2.86 2.94
CA GLN A 63 7.08 -3.78 3.39
C GLN A 63 5.90 -2.96 3.85
N TYR A 64 4.70 -3.36 3.44
CA TYR A 64 3.48 -2.70 3.86
C TYR A 64 2.29 -3.65 3.95
N LYS A 65 1.28 -3.20 4.68
CA LYS A 65 -0.06 -3.79 4.77
C LYS A 65 -1.11 -2.69 4.62
N PHE A 66 -2.30 -3.07 4.19
CA PHE A 66 -3.45 -2.18 4.18
C PHE A 66 -4.26 -2.37 5.46
N PHE A 67 -4.62 -1.30 6.13
CA PHE A 67 -5.58 -1.34 7.23
C PHE A 67 -6.90 -0.76 6.73
N VAL A 68 -7.87 -1.64 6.52
CA VAL A 68 -9.12 -1.33 5.84
C VAL A 68 -10.23 -1.10 6.87
N ASN A 69 -10.98 -0.03 6.67
CA ASN A 69 -12.10 0.38 7.53
C ASN A 69 -11.74 0.49 9.03
N ASN A 70 -10.46 0.69 9.35
CA ASN A 70 -9.88 0.61 10.69
C ASN A 70 -10.25 -0.68 11.46
N LYS A 71 -10.48 -1.80 10.77
CA LYS A 71 -10.99 -3.04 11.37
C LYS A 71 -10.17 -4.27 11.05
N HIS A 72 -9.66 -4.39 9.83
CA HIS A 72 -8.95 -5.59 9.39
C HIS A 72 -7.78 -5.25 8.49
N TRP A 73 -6.82 -6.16 8.45
CA TRP A 73 -5.69 -6.11 7.54
C TRP A 73 -6.13 -6.65 6.17
N GLY A 74 -5.98 -5.81 5.15
CA GLY A 74 -6.18 -6.16 3.75
C GLY A 74 -4.86 -6.52 3.09
N PHE A 75 -4.96 -7.35 2.05
CA PHE A 75 -3.84 -7.70 1.17
C PHE A 75 -4.17 -7.25 -0.26
N ASP A 76 -3.14 -6.96 -1.05
CA ASP A 76 -3.29 -6.72 -2.50
C ASP A 76 -3.12 -8.07 -3.23
N PRO A 77 -4.14 -8.57 -3.94
CA PRO A 77 -4.05 -9.84 -4.66
C PRO A 77 -3.16 -9.77 -5.91
N TYR A 78 -2.80 -8.58 -6.38
CA TYR A 78 -2.05 -8.37 -7.62
C TYR A 78 -0.55 -8.09 -7.39
N ILE A 79 -0.14 -7.86 -6.14
CA ILE A 79 1.27 -7.70 -5.77
C ILE A 79 1.69 -8.91 -4.94
N ALA A 80 2.90 -9.41 -5.20
CA ALA A 80 3.46 -10.53 -4.46
C ALA A 80 3.46 -10.21 -2.94
N SER A 81 2.65 -10.96 -2.19
CA SER A 81 2.67 -10.97 -0.74
C SER A 81 3.50 -12.13 -0.22
N THR A 82 4.21 -11.94 0.90
CA THR A 82 4.74 -13.06 1.68
C THR A 82 4.11 -13.07 3.05
N VAL A 83 3.92 -14.28 3.59
CA VAL A 83 3.46 -14.47 4.97
C VAL A 83 4.67 -14.24 5.88
N ASP A 84 4.52 -13.42 6.92
CA ASP A 84 5.55 -13.25 7.95
C ASP A 84 5.56 -14.44 8.93
N ASP A 85 6.57 -14.49 9.80
CA ASP A 85 6.74 -15.57 10.79
C ASP A 85 5.57 -15.65 11.79
N ASP A 86 4.77 -14.58 11.90
CA ASP A 86 3.56 -14.50 12.73
C ASP A 86 2.29 -14.98 12.00
N GLY A 87 2.43 -15.47 10.76
CA GLY A 87 1.32 -15.97 9.95
C GLY A 87 0.45 -14.89 9.31
N LEU A 88 0.90 -13.64 9.29
CA LEU A 88 0.19 -12.51 8.68
C LEU A 88 0.74 -12.20 7.29
N CYS A 89 -0.14 -11.98 6.31
CA CYS A 89 0.28 -11.59 4.96
C CYS A 89 0.83 -10.15 4.95
N ASN A 90 2.10 -9.99 4.57
CA ASN A 90 2.75 -8.73 4.21
C ASN A 90 2.84 -8.59 2.70
N VAL A 91 2.59 -7.40 2.17
CA VAL A 91 2.89 -7.11 0.76
C VAL A 91 4.31 -6.56 0.66
N TYR A 92 5.11 -7.13 -0.24
CA TYR A 92 6.48 -6.68 -0.49
C TYR A 92 6.51 -5.93 -1.81
N LEU A 93 6.91 -4.66 -1.77
CA LEU A 93 7.27 -3.94 -2.97
C LEU A 93 8.79 -3.79 -2.99
N MET A 94 9.42 -4.64 -3.80
CA MET A 94 10.81 -4.44 -4.17
C MET A 94 10.87 -3.30 -5.19
N VAL A 95 11.46 -2.18 -4.77
CA VAL A 95 11.75 -1.07 -5.67
C VAL A 95 13.03 -1.45 -6.43
N GLN A 96 12.86 -2.09 -7.59
CA GLN A 96 14.00 -2.43 -8.44
C GLN A 96 14.62 -1.16 -9.04
N VAL A 97 15.95 -1.15 -9.07
CA VAL A 97 16.76 -0.12 -9.72
C VAL A 97 16.69 -0.36 -11.22
N SER A 98 16.12 0.58 -11.98
CA SER A 98 16.39 0.71 -13.42
C SER A 98 17.66 1.53 -13.64
#